data_AF-A0A1Y3BXK2-F1
#
_entry.id   AF-A0A1Y3BXK2-F1
#
_cell.length_a   1.000
_cell.length_b   1.000
_cell.length_c   1.000
_cell.angle_alpha   90.00
_cell.angle_beta   90.00
_cell.angle_gamma   90.00
#
_symmetry.space_group_name_H-M   'P 1'
#
loop_
_entity.id
_entity.type
_entity.pdbx_description
1 polymer ?
#
loop_
_entity_poly.entity_id
_entity_poly.type
_entity_poly.pdbx_seq_one_letter_code
_entity_poly.pdbx_strand_id
1 'polypeptide(L)'
;MPSSSSSSSQSINKTESVTIISKCTIYPDKNSTLKSLKLSVSDLPMLSCQYIQKGVLLPHPPNDLIPLLKLSLSKTLSHFPALAGRLTTDPEGHVHIHCNSSGVEFVHASAMFHNVEQITARNCDVHPCFKTFFAFDNTVSYAGHHQPIAAVQVTEVGGGVFIGCTVNHAVVDGTSFWNFFNTFAEITKGVSKVTNSPDFSRENVFISPVVLPLPAGGPATTFSGDEPLRERIVHFSRDAILKMKFKANNPLWNSDLKISDLYSNGNGKVNGALKPKSEISSFQSLCAHLWRGVTRARKFEATKTTTFRMAVNCRHRLEPKVDPLYFGNLIQSIPTVASVGELLSHDLSWAANQLHQNVVAHDNATVRRGVKDWENQPKLFPLGNFDGAMITMGSSPRFPMYNNDFGWGPPIAVRSGKANKFDGKISAFPGRDGDGSVDLEVVLAPETMACLELDQEFMQYVS
;
A
#
# COMPACT_ATOMS: atom_id res chain seq x y z
N MET A 1 50.30 15.66 27.36
CA MET A 1 48.85 15.50 27.58
C MET A 1 48.17 15.29 26.24
N PRO A 2 47.51 14.16 26.03
CA PRO A 2 46.40 14.09 25.09
C PRO A 2 45.11 13.70 25.83
N SER A 3 44.08 14.48 25.59
CA SER A 3 42.72 14.39 26.13
C SER A 3 42.01 13.13 25.65
N SER A 4 41.51 12.35 26.63
CA SER A 4 40.60 11.23 26.44
C SER A 4 39.22 11.71 26.00
N SER A 5 38.82 11.44 24.76
CA SER A 5 37.43 11.54 24.32
C SER A 5 36.70 10.24 24.66
N SER A 6 35.87 10.28 25.70
CA SER A 6 34.98 9.20 26.11
C SER A 6 33.94 8.90 25.04
N SER A 7 33.97 7.68 24.49
CA SER A 7 32.89 7.12 23.68
C SER A 7 31.70 6.79 24.58
N SER A 8 30.66 7.62 24.56
CA SER A 8 29.37 7.28 25.16
C SER A 8 28.64 6.29 24.26
N SER A 9 28.79 5.01 24.55
CA SER A 9 27.86 3.98 24.11
C SER A 9 26.47 4.33 24.63
N GLN A 10 25.56 4.75 23.75
CA GLN A 10 24.15 4.91 24.08
C GLN A 10 23.58 3.53 24.43
N SER A 11 23.35 3.31 25.72
CA SER A 11 22.52 2.23 26.24
C SER A 11 21.11 2.41 25.71
N ILE A 12 20.64 1.47 24.90
CA ILE A 12 19.24 1.36 24.52
C ILE A 12 18.45 1.11 25.81
N ASN A 13 17.74 2.14 26.29
CA ASN A 13 16.91 2.03 27.48
C ASN A 13 15.81 1.00 27.25
N LYS A 14 15.71 0.03 28.16
CA LYS A 14 14.75 -1.10 28.17
C LYS A 14 13.29 -0.66 28.44
N THR A 15 12.96 0.63 28.33
CA THR A 15 11.69 1.25 28.80
C THR A 15 10.85 1.90 27.69
N GLU A 16 11.22 1.78 26.41
CA GLU A 16 10.48 2.33 25.25
C GLU A 16 9.89 1.23 24.35
N SER A 17 9.27 0.20 24.94
CA SER A 17 8.67 -0.90 24.18
C SER A 17 7.15 -0.96 24.37
N VAL A 18 6.43 -1.21 23.29
CA VAL A 18 4.98 -1.47 23.31
C VAL A 18 4.68 -2.66 24.22
N THR A 19 3.72 -2.47 25.13
CA THR A 19 3.28 -3.52 26.04
C THR A 19 1.98 -4.14 25.54
N ILE A 20 1.96 -5.45 25.30
CA ILE A 20 0.73 -6.17 24.99
C ILE A 20 -0.08 -6.33 26.28
N ILE A 21 -1.29 -5.78 26.30
CA ILE A 21 -2.23 -5.88 27.43
C ILE A 21 -3.02 -7.17 27.34
N SER A 22 -3.59 -7.46 26.16
CA SER A 22 -4.34 -8.69 25.94
C SER A 22 -4.31 -9.14 24.49
N LYS A 23 -4.55 -10.43 24.29
CA LYS A 23 -4.65 -11.08 22.98
C LYS A 23 -5.78 -12.10 23.01
N CYS A 24 -6.65 -12.09 22.02
CA CYS A 24 -7.76 -13.04 21.91
C CYS A 24 -8.14 -13.29 20.46
N THR A 25 -8.87 -14.37 20.20
CA THR A 25 -9.49 -14.64 18.90
C THR A 25 -10.88 -14.03 18.83
N ILE A 26 -11.20 -13.33 17.74
CA ILE A 26 -12.54 -12.82 17.45
C ILE A 26 -13.16 -13.65 16.34
N TYR A 27 -14.33 -14.21 16.62
CA TYR A 27 -15.11 -15.02 15.70
C TYR A 27 -16.20 -14.16 15.04
N PRO A 28 -16.63 -14.49 13.81
CA PRO A 28 -17.79 -13.84 13.21
C PRO A 28 -19.05 -14.06 14.06
N ASP A 29 -19.92 -13.05 14.13
CA ASP A 29 -21.17 -13.14 14.91
C ASP A 29 -22.18 -14.13 14.31
N LYS A 30 -21.98 -14.52 13.05
CA LYS A 30 -22.76 -15.52 12.32
C LYS A 30 -21.82 -16.50 11.63
N ASN A 31 -22.20 -17.77 11.62
CA ASN A 31 -21.48 -18.77 10.84
C ASN A 31 -21.60 -18.48 9.35
N SER A 32 -20.51 -18.69 8.61
CA SER A 32 -20.51 -18.51 7.17
C SER A 32 -21.26 -19.63 6.46
N THR A 33 -22.04 -19.28 5.44
CA THR A 33 -22.56 -20.22 4.44
C THR A 33 -21.77 -20.16 3.14
N LEU A 34 -20.70 -19.35 3.10
CA LEU A 34 -19.87 -19.16 1.92
C LEU A 34 -19.04 -20.42 1.67
N LYS A 35 -19.10 -20.94 0.44
CA LYS A 35 -18.24 -22.05 0.01
C LYS A 35 -16.78 -21.63 -0.02
N SER A 36 -15.87 -22.60 -0.01
CA SER A 36 -14.45 -22.33 -0.18
C SER A 36 -14.19 -21.55 -1.47
N LEU A 37 -13.33 -20.54 -1.39
CA LEU A 37 -13.00 -19.67 -2.51
C LEU A 37 -11.65 -20.09 -3.10
N LYS A 38 -11.64 -20.55 -4.34
CA LYS A 38 -10.39 -20.83 -5.06
C LYS A 38 -9.58 -19.53 -5.22
N LEU A 39 -8.28 -19.61 -4.96
CA LEU A 39 -7.35 -18.49 -5.23
C LEU A 39 -7.19 -18.30 -6.74
N SER A 40 -7.24 -17.05 -7.15
CA SER A 40 -7.09 -16.63 -8.55
C SER A 40 -5.62 -16.55 -8.98
N VAL A 41 -5.38 -16.37 -10.29
CA VAL A 41 -4.03 -16.12 -10.83
C VAL A 41 -3.41 -14.81 -10.33
N SER A 42 -4.20 -13.89 -9.74
CA SER A 42 -3.68 -12.67 -9.09
C SER A 42 -3.38 -12.90 -7.61
N ASP A 43 -4.08 -13.84 -6.97
CA ASP A 43 -3.88 -14.23 -5.57
C ASP A 43 -2.64 -15.12 -5.39
N LEU A 44 -2.50 -16.13 -6.25
CA LEU A 44 -1.46 -17.17 -6.13
C LEU A 44 -0.02 -16.60 -6.09
N PRO A 45 0.36 -15.62 -6.92
CA PRO A 45 1.69 -15.01 -6.84
C PRO A 45 1.97 -14.32 -5.50
N MET A 46 0.93 -13.86 -4.80
CA MET A 46 1.07 -13.18 -3.52
C MET A 46 1.37 -14.14 -2.36
N LEU A 47 1.35 -15.46 -2.57
CA LEU A 47 1.70 -16.44 -1.54
C LEU A 47 3.12 -16.26 -0.98
N SER A 48 4.05 -15.68 -1.77
CA SER A 48 5.42 -15.30 -1.33
C SER A 48 5.53 -13.90 -0.73
N CYS A 49 4.47 -13.08 -0.76
CA CYS A 49 4.44 -11.74 -0.18
C CYS A 49 4.07 -11.82 1.30
N GLN A 50 4.56 -10.87 2.10
CA GLN A 50 4.14 -10.74 3.50
C GLN A 50 2.72 -10.18 3.59
N TYR A 51 2.05 -10.39 4.73
CA TYR A 51 0.73 -9.82 5.00
C TYR A 51 0.76 -8.29 4.86
N ILE A 52 -0.29 -7.71 4.30
CA ILE A 52 -0.46 -6.24 4.20
C ILE A 52 -0.67 -5.69 5.61
N GLN A 53 0.18 -4.76 6.04
CA GLN A 53 0.03 -4.02 7.30
C GLN A 53 -0.27 -2.55 7.01
N LYS A 54 -1.49 -2.09 7.30
CA LYS A 54 -1.89 -0.68 7.23
C LYS A 54 -2.76 -0.32 8.42
N GLY A 55 -2.56 0.87 8.96
CA GLY A 55 -3.26 1.32 10.15
C GLY A 55 -3.50 2.82 10.15
N VAL A 56 -4.40 3.23 11.03
CA VAL A 56 -4.83 4.61 11.20
C VAL A 56 -4.55 5.04 12.64
N LEU A 57 -3.91 6.20 12.79
CA LEU A 57 -3.81 6.90 14.06
C LEU A 57 -5.04 7.78 14.20
N LEU A 58 -5.82 7.59 15.25
CA LEU A 58 -7.06 8.28 15.53
C LEU A 58 -6.90 9.20 16.76
N PRO A 59 -7.73 10.25 16.87
CA PRO A 59 -7.78 11.07 18.07
C PRO A 59 -8.22 10.26 19.29
N HIS A 60 -8.21 10.92 20.46
CA HIS A 60 -8.56 10.28 21.73
C HIS A 60 -9.92 9.56 21.64
N PRO A 61 -9.98 8.27 21.99
CA PRO A 61 -11.17 7.47 21.84
C PRO A 61 -12.20 7.74 22.95
N PRO A 62 -13.45 7.27 22.79
CA PRO A 62 -14.41 7.21 23.89
C PRO A 62 -14.03 6.14 24.93
N ASN A 63 -14.71 6.17 26.10
CA ASN A 63 -14.66 5.09 27.09
C ASN A 63 -15.15 3.76 26.48
N ASP A 64 -14.73 2.63 27.05
CA ASP A 64 -15.15 1.26 26.63
C ASP A 64 -14.82 0.90 25.16
N LEU A 65 -13.76 1.49 24.60
CA LEU A 65 -13.31 1.27 23.22
C LEU A 65 -13.10 -0.22 22.88
N ILE A 66 -12.41 -0.97 23.75
CA ILE A 66 -11.96 -2.33 23.42
C ILE A 66 -13.13 -3.31 23.29
N PRO A 67 -14.10 -3.39 24.23
CA PRO A 67 -15.31 -4.20 24.03
C PRO A 67 -16.08 -3.82 22.76
N LEU A 68 -16.24 -2.52 22.48
CA LEU A 68 -16.92 -2.02 21.29
C LEU A 68 -16.23 -2.50 20.00
N LEU A 69 -14.91 -2.33 19.90
CA LEU A 69 -14.14 -2.76 18.73
C LEU A 69 -14.20 -4.28 18.52
N LYS A 70 -14.13 -5.08 19.60
CA LYS A 70 -14.27 -6.55 19.51
C LYS A 70 -15.64 -6.95 18.96
N LEU A 71 -16.72 -6.35 19.47
CA LEU A 71 -18.08 -6.60 18.99
C LEU A 71 -18.25 -6.19 17.52
N SER A 72 -17.78 -5.00 17.16
CA SER A 72 -17.86 -4.48 15.80
C SER A 72 -17.04 -5.31 14.81
N LEU A 73 -15.87 -5.80 15.22
CA LEU A 73 -15.06 -6.71 14.42
C LEU A 73 -15.77 -8.05 14.20
N SER A 74 -16.38 -8.62 15.25
CA SER A 74 -17.20 -9.85 15.14
C SER A 74 -18.33 -9.72 14.11
N LYS A 75 -19.07 -8.60 14.14
CA LYS A 75 -20.10 -8.28 13.14
C LYS A 75 -19.51 -8.09 11.74
N THR A 76 -18.39 -7.38 11.64
CA THR A 76 -17.71 -7.13 10.36
C THR A 76 -17.28 -8.44 9.69
N LEU A 77 -16.74 -9.40 10.45
CA LEU A 77 -16.31 -10.68 9.91
C LEU A 77 -17.44 -11.52 9.31
N SER A 78 -18.69 -11.30 9.73
CA SER A 78 -19.85 -11.95 9.09
C SER A 78 -20.14 -11.38 7.70
N HIS A 79 -19.75 -10.14 7.43
CA HIS A 79 -19.74 -9.58 6.07
C HIS A 79 -18.51 -10.03 5.27
N PHE A 80 -17.41 -10.35 5.96
CA PHE A 80 -16.14 -10.76 5.36
C PHE A 80 -15.70 -12.18 5.81
N PRO A 81 -16.50 -13.23 5.58
CA PRO A 81 -16.24 -14.56 6.14
C PRO A 81 -14.91 -15.18 5.69
N ALA A 82 -14.44 -14.82 4.50
CA ALA A 82 -13.14 -15.24 3.99
C ALA A 82 -11.97 -14.83 4.91
N LEU A 83 -12.06 -13.69 5.61
CA LEU A 83 -11.02 -13.22 6.53
C LEU A 83 -10.98 -14.02 7.83
N ALA A 84 -12.08 -14.65 8.23
CA ALA A 84 -12.15 -15.55 9.38
C ALA A 84 -11.83 -17.02 8.99
N GLY A 85 -11.46 -17.29 7.74
CA GLY A 85 -11.13 -18.62 7.24
C GLY A 85 -9.67 -19.03 7.44
N ARG A 86 -9.26 -20.09 6.74
CA ARG A 86 -7.86 -20.55 6.59
C ARG A 86 -7.57 -20.91 5.15
N LEU A 87 -6.31 -20.82 4.74
CA LEU A 87 -5.89 -21.39 3.45
C LEU A 87 -5.86 -22.91 3.55
N THR A 88 -6.21 -23.57 2.46
CA THR A 88 -6.17 -25.03 2.31
C THR A 88 -5.69 -25.36 0.91
N THR A 89 -4.98 -26.46 0.74
CA THR A 89 -4.61 -26.97 -0.59
C THR A 89 -5.37 -28.28 -0.81
N ASP A 90 -6.07 -28.41 -1.94
CA ASP A 90 -6.79 -29.63 -2.29
C ASP A 90 -5.83 -30.71 -2.86
N PRO A 91 -6.30 -31.98 -3.02
CA PRO A 91 -5.47 -33.05 -3.56
C PRO A 91 -4.89 -32.78 -4.96
N GLU A 92 -5.57 -31.94 -5.75
CA GLU A 92 -5.15 -31.51 -7.09
C GLU A 92 -4.08 -30.40 -7.03
N GLY A 93 -3.83 -29.82 -5.85
CA GLY A 93 -2.82 -28.79 -5.62
C GLY A 93 -3.33 -27.34 -5.71
N HIS A 94 -4.64 -27.13 -5.86
CA HIS A 94 -5.20 -25.78 -5.83
C HIS A 94 -5.33 -25.26 -4.41
N VAL A 95 -4.98 -23.99 -4.23
CA VAL A 95 -5.14 -23.29 -2.95
C VAL A 95 -6.51 -22.62 -2.89
N HIS A 96 -7.20 -22.79 -1.77
CA HIS A 96 -8.51 -22.23 -1.48
C HIS A 96 -8.53 -21.51 -0.14
N ILE A 97 -9.43 -20.54 0.01
CA ILE A 97 -9.83 -19.99 1.30
C ILE A 97 -11.00 -20.83 1.82
N HIS A 98 -10.76 -21.66 2.82
CA HIS A 98 -11.81 -22.38 3.54
C HIS A 98 -12.46 -21.43 4.55
N CYS A 99 -13.69 -20.99 4.25
CA CYS A 99 -14.46 -20.02 5.05
C CYS A 99 -15.10 -20.68 6.28
N ASN A 100 -14.27 -21.26 7.16
CA ASN A 100 -14.70 -22.10 8.29
C ASN A 100 -14.94 -21.35 9.61
N SER A 101 -15.07 -20.03 9.58
CA SER A 101 -15.30 -19.19 10.78
C SER A 101 -14.28 -19.39 11.92
N SER A 102 -13.04 -19.79 11.63
CA SER A 102 -11.94 -19.96 12.62
C SER A 102 -11.47 -18.67 13.30
N GLY A 103 -12.05 -17.52 12.93
CA GLY A 103 -11.78 -16.22 13.55
C GLY A 103 -10.44 -15.59 13.17
N VAL A 104 -10.23 -14.39 13.70
CA VAL A 104 -9.06 -13.53 13.51
C VAL A 104 -8.40 -13.18 14.83
N GLU A 105 -7.14 -12.80 14.81
CA GLU A 105 -6.43 -12.37 16.01
C GLU A 105 -6.75 -10.90 16.36
N PHE A 106 -7.04 -10.63 17.62
CA PHE A 106 -7.21 -9.29 18.15
C PHE A 106 -6.20 -9.04 19.27
N VAL A 107 -5.43 -7.96 19.14
CA VAL A 107 -4.39 -7.57 20.09
C VAL A 107 -4.72 -6.20 20.66
N HIS A 108 -4.69 -6.06 21.97
CA HIS A 108 -4.76 -4.78 22.66
C HIS A 108 -3.41 -4.50 23.29
N ALA A 109 -2.85 -3.32 23.01
CA ALA A 109 -1.52 -2.92 23.43
C ALA A 109 -1.50 -1.47 23.93
N SER A 110 -0.44 -1.12 24.65
CA SER A 110 -0.20 0.23 25.15
C SER A 110 1.21 0.70 24.78
N ALA A 111 1.27 1.94 24.30
CA ALA A 111 2.47 2.67 23.96
C ALA A 111 2.39 4.10 24.54
N MET A 112 1.86 4.25 25.75
CA MET A 112 1.56 5.54 26.39
C MET A 112 2.80 6.42 26.67
N PHE A 113 4.01 5.87 26.55
CA PHE A 113 5.27 6.62 26.59
C PHE A 113 5.52 7.42 25.29
N HIS A 114 4.83 7.09 24.21
CA HIS A 114 4.75 7.92 23.00
C HIS A 114 3.51 8.78 23.04
N ASN A 115 3.58 9.97 22.44
CA ASN A 115 2.42 10.81 22.19
C ASN A 115 2.22 11.08 20.68
N VAL A 116 1.00 11.42 20.30
CA VAL A 116 0.60 11.65 18.90
C VAL A 116 1.48 12.70 18.21
N GLU A 117 1.77 13.82 18.87
CA GLU A 117 2.58 14.91 18.30
C GLU A 117 4.00 14.43 17.98
N GLN A 118 4.64 13.72 18.90
CA GLN A 118 5.97 13.14 18.73
C GLN A 118 6.02 12.17 17.54
N ILE A 119 5.08 11.22 17.46
CA ILE A 119 5.15 10.16 16.44
C ILE A 119 4.66 10.62 15.06
N THR A 120 4.03 11.80 14.98
CA THR A 120 3.59 12.42 13.72
C THR A 120 4.39 13.66 13.35
N ALA A 121 5.53 13.88 14.01
CA ALA A 121 6.46 14.94 13.67
C ALA A 121 6.77 14.96 12.17
N ARG A 122 6.82 16.17 11.60
CA ARG A 122 7.12 16.39 10.18
C ARG A 122 8.63 16.53 9.97
N ASN A 123 9.07 16.40 8.73
CA ASN A 123 10.47 16.59 8.31
C ASN A 123 11.49 15.67 8.99
N CYS A 124 11.04 14.53 9.51
CA CYS A 124 11.89 13.47 10.05
C CYS A 124 11.49 12.12 9.47
N ASP A 125 12.25 11.07 9.82
CA ASP A 125 11.91 9.70 9.49
C ASP A 125 10.62 9.27 10.21
N VAL A 126 9.89 8.34 9.60
CA VAL A 126 8.70 7.74 10.23
C VAL A 126 9.13 7.12 11.55
N HIS A 127 8.41 7.49 12.62
CA HIS A 127 8.75 7.02 13.95
C HIS A 127 8.72 5.48 14.01
N PRO A 128 9.79 4.82 14.50
CA PRO A 128 9.92 3.36 14.42
C PRO A 128 8.85 2.61 15.22
N CYS A 129 8.16 3.26 16.17
CA CYS A 129 7.09 2.62 16.94
C CYS A 129 5.95 2.06 16.08
N PHE A 130 5.62 2.67 14.94
CA PHE A 130 4.54 2.18 14.07
C PHE A 130 4.79 0.75 13.60
N LYS A 131 6.05 0.35 13.47
CA LYS A 131 6.47 -1.01 13.13
C LYS A 131 6.13 -2.05 14.20
N THR A 132 5.72 -1.64 15.40
CA THR A 132 5.32 -2.50 16.51
C THR A 132 3.81 -2.42 16.81
N PHE A 133 3.07 -1.62 16.05
CA PHE A 133 1.62 -1.43 16.21
C PHE A 133 0.79 -2.41 15.37
N PHE A 134 1.39 -3.53 14.96
CA PHE A 134 0.80 -4.55 14.10
C PHE A 134 1.14 -5.95 14.62
N ALA A 135 0.25 -6.90 14.33
CA ALA A 135 0.49 -8.32 14.53
C ALA A 135 1.13 -8.95 13.28
N PHE A 136 1.58 -10.21 13.40
CA PHE A 136 2.09 -11.01 12.29
C PHE A 136 3.24 -10.37 11.50
N ASP A 137 4.19 -9.73 12.21
CA ASP A 137 5.41 -9.21 11.61
C ASP A 137 6.10 -10.27 10.74
N ASN A 138 6.52 -9.85 9.54
CA ASN A 138 7.23 -10.67 8.54
C ASN A 138 6.50 -11.95 8.12
N THR A 139 5.21 -12.10 8.43
CA THR A 139 4.45 -13.32 8.11
C THR A 139 4.15 -13.38 6.63
N VAL A 140 4.62 -14.45 5.97
CA VAL A 140 4.40 -14.73 4.54
C VAL A 140 2.98 -15.25 4.31
N SER A 141 2.36 -14.85 3.21
CA SER A 141 0.96 -15.18 2.87
C SER A 141 0.68 -16.68 2.86
N TYR A 142 1.64 -17.52 2.48
CA TYR A 142 1.48 -18.98 2.59
C TYR A 142 1.21 -19.48 4.02
N ALA A 143 1.66 -18.76 5.05
CA ALA A 143 1.40 -19.09 6.45
C ALA A 143 -0.10 -19.12 6.80
N GLY A 144 -0.97 -18.54 5.97
CA GLY A 144 -2.43 -18.61 6.14
C GLY A 144 -3.00 -20.04 6.14
N HIS A 145 -2.22 -21.06 5.77
CA HIS A 145 -2.56 -22.48 5.97
C HIS A 145 -2.59 -22.88 7.45
N HIS A 146 -1.79 -22.21 8.28
CA HIS A 146 -1.56 -22.57 9.68
C HIS A 146 -1.80 -21.40 10.65
N GLN A 147 -1.98 -20.19 10.13
CA GLN A 147 -2.17 -18.94 10.86
C GLN A 147 -3.49 -18.29 10.46
N PRO A 148 -4.07 -17.42 11.32
CA PRO A 148 -5.17 -16.56 10.91
C PRO A 148 -4.87 -15.75 9.65
N ILE A 149 -5.89 -15.55 8.82
CA ILE A 149 -5.78 -14.75 7.58
C ILE A 149 -5.66 -13.25 7.90
N ALA A 150 -6.21 -12.80 9.02
CA ALA A 150 -6.20 -11.42 9.44
C ALA A 150 -5.96 -11.25 10.94
N ALA A 151 -5.49 -10.06 11.31
CA ALA A 151 -5.41 -9.57 12.68
C ALA A 151 -5.72 -8.08 12.77
N VAL A 152 -6.22 -7.66 13.92
CA VAL A 152 -6.39 -6.26 14.31
C VAL A 152 -5.64 -6.01 15.61
N GLN A 153 -4.74 -5.01 15.61
CA GLN A 153 -4.09 -4.53 16.82
C GLN A 153 -4.57 -3.12 17.15
N VAL A 154 -5.01 -2.91 18.38
CA VAL A 154 -5.40 -1.61 18.93
C VAL A 154 -4.33 -1.20 19.93
N THR A 155 -3.60 -0.13 19.62
CA THR A 155 -2.50 0.36 20.47
C THR A 155 -2.84 1.74 21.01
N GLU A 156 -2.94 1.86 22.33
CA GLU A 156 -3.14 3.14 23.02
C GLU A 156 -1.86 3.96 22.98
N VAL A 157 -1.99 5.25 22.66
CA VAL A 157 -0.87 6.21 22.56
C VAL A 157 -1.26 7.47 23.31
N GLY A 158 -0.31 8.21 23.88
CA GLY A 158 -0.59 9.50 24.51
C GLY A 158 -1.32 10.45 23.56
N GLY A 159 -2.59 10.76 23.85
CA GLY A 159 -3.43 11.64 23.03
C GLY A 159 -4.17 10.97 21.86
N GLY A 160 -4.14 9.63 21.72
CA GLY A 160 -4.83 8.95 20.63
C GLY A 160 -4.84 7.43 20.71
N VAL A 161 -5.27 6.79 19.63
CA VAL A 161 -5.24 5.33 19.49
C VAL A 161 -4.84 4.96 18.07
N PHE A 162 -3.96 3.97 17.93
CA PHE A 162 -3.63 3.41 16.63
C PHE A 162 -4.38 2.09 16.42
N ILE A 163 -5.12 1.98 15.31
CA ILE A 163 -5.73 0.72 14.89
C ILE A 163 -4.95 0.22 13.67
N GLY A 164 -4.23 -0.88 13.85
CA GLY A 164 -3.46 -1.56 12.81
C GLY A 164 -4.19 -2.80 12.31
N CYS A 165 -4.42 -2.91 11.00
CA CYS A 165 -4.95 -4.10 10.36
C CYS A 165 -3.83 -4.83 9.61
N THR A 166 -3.74 -6.13 9.83
CA THR A 166 -2.79 -7.02 9.15
C THR A 166 -3.57 -8.11 8.42
N VAL A 167 -3.46 -8.20 7.10
CA VAL A 167 -4.27 -9.15 6.29
C VAL A 167 -3.42 -9.83 5.22
N ASN A 168 -3.61 -11.14 5.05
CA ASN A 168 -2.93 -11.97 4.07
C ASN A 168 -3.06 -11.42 2.64
N HIS A 169 -1.92 -11.16 1.97
CA HIS A 169 -1.94 -10.51 0.65
C HIS A 169 -2.46 -11.45 -0.45
N ALA A 170 -2.37 -12.77 -0.28
CA ALA A 170 -3.00 -13.72 -1.20
C ALA A 170 -4.53 -13.77 -1.06
N VAL A 171 -5.11 -13.08 -0.07
CA VAL A 171 -6.56 -13.04 0.15
C VAL A 171 -7.16 -11.69 -0.25
N VAL A 172 -6.40 -10.59 -0.15
CA VAL A 172 -6.88 -9.24 -0.47
C VAL A 172 -5.84 -8.44 -1.25
N ASP A 173 -6.33 -7.58 -2.14
CA ASP A 173 -5.59 -6.42 -2.64
C ASP A 173 -5.95 -5.15 -1.85
N GLY A 174 -5.36 -4.01 -2.22
CA GLY A 174 -5.64 -2.73 -1.57
C GLY A 174 -7.12 -2.32 -1.61
N THR A 175 -7.87 -2.67 -2.67
CA THR A 175 -9.29 -2.34 -2.78
C THR A 175 -10.12 -3.13 -1.77
N SER A 176 -9.95 -4.45 -1.72
CA SER A 176 -10.68 -5.32 -0.80
C SER A 176 -10.22 -5.14 0.66
N PHE A 177 -8.94 -4.85 0.90
CA PHE A 177 -8.41 -4.49 2.22
C PHE A 177 -9.10 -3.25 2.79
N TRP A 178 -9.13 -2.14 2.04
CA TRP A 178 -9.73 -0.90 2.52
C TRP A 178 -11.26 -0.97 2.55
N ASN A 179 -11.89 -1.87 1.77
CA ASN A 179 -13.30 -2.15 1.96
C ASN A 179 -13.56 -2.72 3.37
N PHE A 180 -12.86 -3.79 3.74
CA PHE A 180 -12.96 -4.38 5.07
C PHE A 180 -12.71 -3.37 6.20
N PHE A 181 -11.61 -2.61 6.11
CA PHE A 181 -11.25 -1.67 7.18
C PHE A 181 -12.28 -0.54 7.33
N ASN A 182 -12.76 0.01 6.23
CA ASN A 182 -13.81 1.03 6.29
C ASN A 182 -15.15 0.45 6.78
N THR A 183 -15.53 -0.76 6.39
CA THR A 183 -16.74 -1.41 6.95
C THR A 183 -16.59 -1.65 8.46
N PHE A 184 -15.39 -1.98 8.93
CA PHE A 184 -15.13 -2.11 10.37
C PHE A 184 -15.34 -0.78 11.11
N ALA A 185 -14.85 0.33 10.55
CA ALA A 185 -15.10 1.66 11.09
C ALA A 185 -16.59 2.02 11.07
N GLU A 186 -17.26 1.75 9.95
CA GLU A 186 -18.69 2.02 9.73
C GLU A 186 -19.57 1.28 10.75
N ILE A 187 -19.33 -0.02 10.96
CA ILE A 187 -20.05 -0.83 11.94
C ILE A 187 -19.77 -0.33 13.37
N THR A 188 -18.54 0.07 13.66
CA THR A 188 -18.19 0.63 14.98
C THR A 188 -18.95 1.92 15.26
N LYS A 189 -19.16 2.75 14.24
CA LYS A 189 -19.98 3.96 14.30
C LYS A 189 -21.48 3.68 14.51
N GLY A 190 -21.90 2.41 14.39
CA GLY A 190 -23.27 1.97 14.66
C GLY A 190 -24.23 2.11 13.48
N VAL A 191 -23.74 2.07 12.24
CA VAL A 191 -24.65 2.08 11.07
C VAL A 191 -25.58 0.88 11.06
N SER A 192 -26.80 1.07 10.54
CA SER A 192 -27.80 0.01 10.43
C SER A 192 -27.57 -0.91 9.22
N LYS A 193 -26.91 -0.42 8.18
CA LYS A 193 -26.60 -1.16 6.95
C LYS A 193 -25.22 -0.75 6.44
N VAL A 194 -24.37 -1.73 6.17
CA VAL A 194 -23.04 -1.50 5.58
C VAL A 194 -23.15 -0.94 4.17
N THR A 195 -22.29 0.02 3.85
CA THR A 195 -22.33 0.73 2.56
C THR A 195 -21.83 -0.15 1.41
N ASN A 196 -20.74 -0.90 1.64
CA ASN A 196 -20.00 -1.62 0.60
C ASN A 196 -19.86 -3.12 0.91
N SER A 197 -20.89 -3.90 0.62
CA SER A 197 -20.82 -5.36 0.77
C SER A 197 -19.83 -5.98 -0.22
N PRO A 198 -18.90 -6.86 0.22
CA PRO A 198 -17.96 -7.53 -0.69
C PRO A 198 -18.67 -8.51 -1.64
N ASP A 199 -18.18 -8.57 -2.88
CA ASP A 199 -18.57 -9.61 -3.85
C ASP A 199 -17.58 -10.78 -3.80
N PHE A 200 -18.09 -11.97 -3.47
CA PHE A 200 -17.31 -13.20 -3.39
C PHE A 200 -17.41 -14.06 -4.65
N SER A 201 -18.00 -13.55 -5.74
CA SER A 201 -18.06 -14.28 -7.01
C SER A 201 -16.67 -14.75 -7.44
N ARG A 202 -16.61 -15.92 -8.09
CA ARG A 202 -15.38 -16.53 -8.63
C ARG A 202 -15.58 -16.94 -10.08
N GLU A 203 -16.37 -16.15 -10.81
CA GLU A 203 -16.73 -16.40 -12.21
C GLU A 203 -16.09 -15.35 -13.11
N ASN A 204 -14.76 -15.35 -13.19
CA ASN A 204 -14.03 -14.43 -14.06
C ASN A 204 -12.73 -15.06 -14.58
N VAL A 205 -12.10 -14.39 -15.55
CA VAL A 205 -10.92 -14.92 -16.27
C VAL A 205 -9.70 -15.19 -15.36
N PHE A 206 -9.64 -14.61 -14.16
CA PHE A 206 -8.56 -14.86 -13.23
C PHE A 206 -8.69 -16.19 -12.49
N ILE A 207 -9.81 -16.91 -12.59
CA ILE A 207 -9.98 -18.24 -11.99
C ILE A 207 -9.53 -19.30 -12.98
N SER A 208 -8.30 -19.78 -12.78
CA SER A 208 -7.62 -20.71 -13.69
C SER A 208 -7.66 -22.16 -13.19
N PRO A 209 -7.67 -23.16 -14.09
CA PRO A 209 -7.42 -24.57 -13.73
C PRO A 209 -5.93 -24.88 -13.56
N VAL A 210 -5.01 -23.94 -13.77
CA VAL A 210 -3.57 -24.18 -13.62
C VAL A 210 -3.16 -24.16 -12.15
N VAL A 211 -2.30 -25.10 -11.77
CA VAL A 211 -1.72 -25.22 -10.42
C VAL A 211 -0.38 -24.49 -10.39
N LEU A 212 -0.18 -23.63 -9.38
CA LEU A 212 1.11 -23.03 -9.11
C LEU A 212 2.02 -24.07 -8.42
N PRO A 213 3.16 -24.46 -8.99
CA PRO A 213 4.11 -25.30 -8.29
C PRO A 213 4.69 -24.56 -7.09
N LEU A 214 4.52 -25.13 -5.90
CA LEU A 214 5.04 -24.59 -4.64
C LEU A 214 6.16 -25.48 -4.11
N PRO A 215 7.23 -24.91 -3.54
CA PRO A 215 8.28 -25.68 -2.90
C PRO A 215 7.75 -26.39 -1.65
N ALA A 216 8.38 -27.50 -1.27
CA ALA A 216 8.07 -28.18 -0.01
C ALA A 216 8.28 -27.24 1.18
N GLY A 217 7.28 -27.12 2.04
CA GLY A 217 7.28 -26.17 3.17
C GLY A 217 6.77 -24.76 2.83
N GLY A 218 6.48 -24.48 1.55
CA GLY A 218 5.94 -23.20 1.10
C GLY A 218 6.98 -22.18 0.63
N PRO A 219 6.53 -21.11 -0.04
CA PRO A 219 7.41 -20.09 -0.60
C PRO A 219 8.01 -19.18 0.48
N ALA A 220 9.17 -18.60 0.16
CA ALA A 220 9.82 -17.56 0.92
C ALA A 220 9.68 -16.18 0.22
N THR A 221 9.99 -15.11 0.95
CA THR A 221 10.14 -13.78 0.36
C THR A 221 11.31 -13.74 -0.62
N THR A 222 11.25 -12.84 -1.59
CA THR A 222 12.28 -12.63 -2.62
C THR A 222 13.21 -11.45 -2.30
N PHE A 223 13.11 -10.92 -1.08
CA PHE A 223 13.96 -9.88 -0.51
C PHE A 223 14.35 -10.27 0.92
N SER A 224 15.49 -9.76 1.39
CA SER A 224 16.05 -10.11 2.72
C SER A 224 15.22 -9.54 3.86
N GLY A 225 14.87 -8.25 3.77
CA GLY A 225 14.19 -7.49 4.82
C GLY A 225 15.11 -6.97 5.93
N ASP A 226 16.39 -7.34 5.92
CA ASP A 226 17.39 -6.99 6.95
C ASP A 226 18.25 -5.79 6.55
N GLU A 227 18.07 -5.29 5.33
CA GLU A 227 18.79 -4.12 4.83
C GLU A 227 18.49 -2.88 5.69
N PRO A 228 19.49 -2.01 5.95
CA PRO A 228 19.24 -0.73 6.59
C PRO A 228 18.37 0.13 5.66
N LEU A 229 17.26 0.63 6.17
CA LEU A 229 16.29 1.42 5.41
C LEU A 229 15.90 2.67 6.19
N ARG A 230 15.82 3.81 5.48
CA ARG A 230 15.14 5.01 5.94
C ARG A 230 13.74 5.07 5.36
N GLU A 231 12.80 5.56 6.16
CA GLU A 231 11.40 5.67 5.80
C GLU A 231 10.91 7.10 6.02
N ARG A 232 10.40 7.72 4.96
CA ARG A 232 9.93 9.11 4.98
C ARG A 232 8.50 9.23 4.49
N ILE A 233 7.72 10.08 5.14
CA ILE A 233 6.52 10.64 4.52
C ILE A 233 6.92 11.91 3.78
N VAL A 234 6.77 11.90 2.47
CA VAL A 234 7.03 13.05 1.60
C VAL A 234 5.67 13.57 1.14
N HIS A 235 5.34 14.78 1.58
CA HIS A 235 4.06 15.42 1.28
C HIS A 235 4.16 16.22 -0.02
N PHE A 236 3.17 16.04 -0.89
CA PHE A 236 2.99 16.83 -2.10
C PHE A 236 1.64 17.53 -2.05
N SER A 237 1.67 18.86 -1.98
CA SER A 237 0.46 19.67 -2.04
C SER A 237 -0.27 19.46 -3.37
N ARG A 238 -1.59 19.69 -3.37
CA ARG A 238 -2.41 19.67 -4.58
C ARG A 238 -1.83 20.54 -5.69
N ASP A 239 -1.35 21.73 -5.33
CA ASP A 239 -0.76 22.70 -6.25
C ASP A 239 0.54 22.21 -6.88
N ALA A 240 1.43 21.59 -6.10
CA ALA A 240 2.65 20.98 -6.63
C ALA A 240 2.33 19.85 -7.62
N ILE A 241 1.35 19.01 -7.29
CA ILE A 241 0.90 17.92 -8.17
C ILE A 241 0.32 18.44 -9.48
N LEU A 242 -0.49 19.50 -9.43
CA LEU A 242 -1.10 20.09 -10.62
C LEU A 242 -0.07 20.81 -11.50
N LYS A 243 0.94 21.45 -10.91
CA LYS A 243 2.11 21.96 -11.65
C LYS A 243 2.86 20.82 -12.36
N MET A 244 3.13 19.71 -11.67
CA MET A 244 3.77 18.54 -12.27
C MET A 244 2.94 17.96 -13.41
N LYS A 245 1.62 17.79 -13.21
CA LYS A 245 0.69 17.33 -14.25
C LYS A 245 0.73 18.24 -15.47
N PHE A 246 0.69 19.56 -15.25
CA PHE A 246 0.72 20.53 -16.32
C PHE A 246 2.03 20.43 -17.11
N LYS A 247 3.18 20.44 -16.44
CA LYS A 247 4.49 20.27 -17.08
C LYS A 247 4.59 18.95 -17.85
N ALA A 248 4.08 17.86 -17.29
CA ALA A 248 4.10 16.56 -17.94
C ALA A 248 3.30 16.55 -19.26
N ASN A 249 2.18 17.29 -19.33
CA ASN A 249 1.35 17.37 -20.53
C ASN A 249 1.76 18.51 -21.50
N ASN A 250 2.70 19.39 -21.12
CA ASN A 250 3.12 20.56 -21.91
C ASN A 250 4.66 20.68 -21.93
N PRO A 251 5.38 19.83 -22.69
CA PRO A 251 6.85 19.77 -22.67
C PRO A 251 7.56 21.06 -23.15
N LEU A 252 6.88 21.91 -23.93
CA LEU A 252 7.43 23.18 -24.43
C LEU A 252 7.29 24.35 -23.43
N TRP A 253 6.81 24.08 -22.21
CA TRP A 253 6.54 25.11 -21.22
C TRP A 253 7.77 25.46 -20.36
N ASN A 254 8.17 26.73 -20.37
CA ASN A 254 9.14 27.32 -19.44
C ASN A 254 8.43 28.17 -18.35
N SER A 255 8.98 28.16 -17.13
CA SER A 255 8.27 28.20 -15.85
C SER A 255 7.86 29.56 -15.25
N ASP A 256 7.51 30.57 -16.04
CA ASP A 256 7.27 31.94 -15.50
C ASP A 256 5.81 32.30 -15.15
N LEU A 257 4.87 31.35 -15.18
CA LEU A 257 3.44 31.65 -15.00
C LEU A 257 2.86 31.23 -13.64
N LYS A 258 1.98 32.08 -13.11
CA LYS A 258 1.32 31.89 -11.81
C LYS A 258 0.20 30.87 -11.93
N ILE A 259 -0.02 30.10 -10.87
CA ILE A 259 -1.13 29.12 -10.73
C ILE A 259 -2.48 29.74 -11.11
N SER A 260 -2.72 31.02 -10.79
CA SER A 260 -3.96 31.74 -11.12
C SER A 260 -4.31 31.68 -12.61
N ASP A 261 -3.31 31.63 -13.48
CA ASP A 261 -3.47 31.66 -14.93
C ASP A 261 -3.88 30.27 -15.47
N LEU A 262 -3.76 29.21 -14.65
CA LEU A 262 -4.21 27.85 -14.96
C LEU A 262 -5.69 27.59 -14.63
N TYR A 263 -6.31 28.42 -13.78
CA TYR A 263 -7.65 28.17 -13.21
C TYR A 263 -8.73 29.19 -13.62
N SER A 264 -8.55 29.91 -14.73
CA SER A 264 -9.55 30.85 -15.27
C SER A 264 -10.77 30.16 -15.91
N ASN A 265 -11.43 29.29 -15.13
CA ASN A 265 -12.85 28.95 -15.13
C ASN A 265 -13.00 27.73 -14.22
N GLY A 266 -13.90 27.81 -13.23
CA GLY A 266 -14.16 26.81 -12.17
C GLY A 266 -14.57 25.40 -12.62
N ASN A 267 -14.25 25.01 -13.86
CA ASN A 267 -14.40 23.69 -14.44
C ASN A 267 -13.07 23.07 -14.91
N GLY A 268 -11.91 23.63 -14.54
CA GLY A 268 -10.59 23.02 -14.80
C GLY A 268 -10.21 22.89 -16.28
N LYS A 269 -10.75 23.75 -17.16
CA LYS A 269 -10.34 23.82 -18.56
C LYS A 269 -9.36 24.96 -18.76
N VAL A 270 -8.14 24.63 -19.17
CA VAL A 270 -7.13 25.60 -19.63
C VAL A 270 -7.49 26.04 -21.05
N ASN A 271 -7.58 27.36 -21.28
CA ASN A 271 -7.75 27.89 -22.64
C ASN A 271 -6.44 27.74 -23.43
N GLY A 272 -6.51 27.21 -24.65
CA GLY A 272 -5.43 27.30 -25.65
C GLY A 272 -4.56 26.05 -25.86
N ALA A 273 -4.69 24.99 -25.06
CA ALA A 273 -3.97 23.74 -25.32
C ALA A 273 -4.77 22.83 -26.27
N LEU A 274 -4.15 22.37 -27.35
CA LEU A 274 -4.63 21.22 -28.13
C LEU A 274 -4.86 20.07 -27.14
N LYS A 275 -6.11 19.64 -26.94
CA LYS A 275 -6.40 18.47 -26.10
C LYS A 275 -5.60 17.28 -26.64
N PRO A 276 -4.65 16.72 -25.87
CA PRO A 276 -4.07 15.44 -26.24
C PRO A 276 -5.20 14.42 -26.35
N LYS A 277 -5.15 13.50 -27.32
CA LYS A 277 -6.11 12.39 -27.42
C LYS A 277 -6.13 11.52 -26.15
N SER A 278 -5.08 11.59 -25.33
CA SER A 278 -4.92 10.90 -24.05
C SER A 278 -4.09 11.77 -23.09
N GLU A 279 -4.60 12.04 -21.89
CA GLU A 279 -3.97 12.94 -20.91
C GLU A 279 -3.15 12.18 -19.86
N ILE A 280 -1.92 12.64 -19.57
CA ILE A 280 -1.10 12.11 -18.47
C ILE A 280 -1.73 12.54 -17.14
N SER A 281 -1.98 11.58 -16.27
CA SER A 281 -2.64 11.83 -14.98
C SER A 281 -1.70 12.48 -13.95
N SER A 282 -2.30 13.14 -12.94
CA SER A 282 -1.58 13.66 -11.77
C SER A 282 -0.70 12.60 -11.10
N PHE A 283 -1.24 11.38 -10.93
CA PHE A 283 -0.52 10.29 -10.29
C PHE A 283 0.66 9.79 -11.12
N GLN A 284 0.51 9.69 -12.45
CA GLN A 284 1.62 9.35 -13.34
C GLN A 284 2.72 10.42 -13.33
N SER A 285 2.34 11.69 -13.28
CA SER A 285 3.30 12.80 -13.21
C SER A 285 4.09 12.77 -11.90
N LEU A 286 3.42 12.53 -10.77
CA LEU A 286 4.06 12.33 -9.47
C LEU A 286 4.99 11.10 -9.45
N CYS A 287 4.54 9.97 -10.03
CA CYS A 287 5.34 8.75 -10.14
C CYS A 287 6.60 8.97 -10.98
N ALA A 288 6.49 9.68 -12.11
CA ALA A 288 7.63 10.01 -12.96
C ALA A 288 8.63 10.94 -12.27
N HIS A 289 8.13 11.93 -11.51
CA HIS A 289 8.95 12.82 -10.70
C HIS A 289 9.78 12.05 -9.67
N LEU A 290 9.12 11.14 -8.94
CA LEU A 290 9.78 10.24 -8.00
C LEU A 290 10.79 9.32 -8.69
N TRP A 291 10.43 8.73 -9.83
CA TRP A 291 11.31 7.82 -10.57
C TRP A 291 12.61 8.51 -10.98
N ARG A 292 12.51 9.71 -11.55
CA ARG A 292 13.67 10.52 -11.93
C ARG A 292 14.50 10.92 -10.70
N GLY A 293 13.86 11.41 -9.64
CA GLY A 293 14.54 11.81 -8.39
C GLY A 293 15.33 10.68 -7.74
N VAL A 294 14.69 9.52 -7.52
CA VAL A 294 15.36 8.35 -6.94
C VAL A 294 16.46 7.82 -7.86
N THR A 295 16.25 7.84 -9.18
CA THR A 295 17.28 7.42 -10.13
C THR A 295 18.53 8.31 -10.07
N ARG A 296 18.36 9.64 -9.98
CA ARG A 296 19.50 10.56 -9.74
C ARG A 296 20.19 10.28 -8.42
N ALA A 297 19.41 10.10 -7.35
CA ALA A 297 19.93 9.86 -6.01
C ALA A 297 20.78 8.57 -5.92
N ARG A 298 20.44 7.54 -6.69
CA ARG A 298 21.17 6.25 -6.76
C ARG A 298 22.50 6.31 -7.52
N LYS A 299 22.71 7.31 -8.39
CA LYS A 299 23.98 7.56 -9.12
C LYS A 299 24.55 6.34 -9.86
N PHE A 300 23.68 5.51 -10.43
CA PHE A 300 24.13 4.41 -11.29
C PHE A 300 24.69 4.93 -12.63
N GLU A 301 25.51 4.09 -13.27
CA GLU A 301 26.01 4.31 -14.62
C GLU A 301 24.87 4.53 -15.63
N ALA A 302 25.10 5.38 -16.63
CA ALA A 302 24.08 5.75 -17.62
C ALA A 302 23.48 4.54 -18.38
N THR A 303 24.25 3.46 -18.56
CA THR A 303 23.82 2.24 -19.26
C THR A 303 22.98 1.31 -18.39
N LYS A 304 22.93 1.51 -17.06
CA LYS A 304 22.15 0.67 -16.15
C LYS A 304 20.66 0.83 -16.47
N THR A 305 19.92 -0.27 -16.50
CA THR A 305 18.45 -0.23 -16.56
C THR A 305 17.88 0.16 -15.20
N THR A 306 16.91 1.08 -15.21
CA THR A 306 16.07 1.45 -14.07
C THR A 306 14.63 1.04 -14.36
N THR A 307 13.92 0.56 -13.34
CA THR A 307 12.56 0.00 -13.48
C THR A 307 11.59 0.69 -12.53
N PHE A 308 10.48 1.22 -13.06
CA PHE A 308 9.36 1.69 -12.25
C PHE A 308 8.17 0.75 -12.41
N ARG A 309 7.79 0.08 -11.32
CA ARG A 309 6.74 -0.92 -11.31
C ARG A 309 5.48 -0.36 -10.66
N MET A 310 4.35 -0.43 -11.38
CA MET A 310 3.03 -0.05 -10.87
C MET A 310 2.13 -1.27 -10.74
N ALA A 311 1.18 -1.23 -9.81
CA ALA A 311 0.05 -2.16 -9.77
C ALA A 311 -1.16 -1.52 -10.49
N VAL A 312 -1.80 -2.26 -11.37
CA VAL A 312 -3.00 -1.83 -12.10
C VAL A 312 -4.20 -2.60 -11.59
N ASN A 313 -5.26 -1.90 -11.20
CA ASN A 313 -6.55 -2.50 -10.91
C ASN A 313 -7.23 -2.95 -12.22
N CYS A 314 -7.47 -4.24 -12.35
CA CYS A 314 -8.01 -4.86 -13.57
C CYS A 314 -9.55 -4.94 -13.57
N ARG A 315 -10.25 -4.68 -12.44
CA ARG A 315 -11.72 -4.81 -12.32
C ARG A 315 -12.48 -4.07 -13.42
N HIS A 316 -12.10 -2.82 -13.67
CA HIS A 316 -12.75 -1.93 -14.64
C HIS A 316 -12.20 -2.06 -16.06
N ARG A 317 -11.14 -2.86 -16.25
CA ARG A 317 -10.45 -3.05 -17.54
C ARG A 317 -10.91 -4.30 -18.28
N LEU A 318 -11.48 -5.25 -17.56
CA LEU A 318 -12.05 -6.45 -18.15
C LEU A 318 -13.39 -6.17 -18.83
N GLU A 319 -13.70 -6.98 -19.84
CA GLU A 319 -15.01 -7.06 -20.46
C GLU A 319 -15.52 -8.51 -20.41
N PRO A 320 -16.62 -8.80 -19.69
CA PRO A 320 -17.38 -7.87 -18.85
C PRO A 320 -16.56 -7.36 -17.66
N LYS A 321 -16.93 -6.17 -17.15
CA LYS A 321 -16.30 -5.59 -15.96
C LYS A 321 -16.60 -6.46 -14.75
N VAL A 322 -15.62 -6.60 -13.87
CA VAL A 322 -15.80 -7.27 -12.57
C VAL A 322 -16.30 -6.25 -11.55
N ASP A 323 -17.10 -6.70 -10.59
CA ASP A 323 -17.66 -5.87 -9.54
C ASP A 323 -16.56 -5.05 -8.84
N PRO A 324 -16.73 -3.72 -8.66
CA PRO A 324 -15.78 -2.88 -7.93
C PRO A 324 -15.46 -3.36 -6.50
N LEU A 325 -16.39 -4.10 -5.87
CA LEU A 325 -16.31 -4.66 -4.54
C LEU A 325 -15.89 -6.15 -4.52
N TYR A 326 -15.42 -6.69 -5.65
CA TYR A 326 -14.83 -8.03 -5.72
C TYR A 326 -13.77 -8.22 -4.62
N PHE A 327 -13.97 -9.26 -3.81
CA PHE A 327 -13.10 -9.65 -2.72
C PHE A 327 -12.01 -10.61 -3.21
N GLY A 328 -10.77 -10.16 -3.15
CA GLY A 328 -9.60 -10.86 -3.68
C GLY A 328 -8.66 -9.91 -4.39
N ASN A 329 -7.56 -10.43 -4.91
CA ASN A 329 -6.69 -9.69 -5.81
C ASN A 329 -7.28 -9.65 -7.21
N LEU A 330 -7.38 -8.45 -7.76
CA LEU A 330 -7.68 -8.27 -9.18
C LEU A 330 -6.75 -7.20 -9.75
N ILE A 331 -5.46 -7.48 -9.62
CA ILE A 331 -4.37 -6.59 -9.99
C ILE A 331 -3.34 -7.30 -10.88
N GLN A 332 -2.70 -6.53 -11.75
CA GLN A 332 -1.50 -6.97 -12.46
C GLN A 332 -0.38 -5.94 -12.29
N SER A 333 0.85 -6.42 -12.32
CA SER A 333 2.02 -5.56 -12.20
C SER A 333 2.54 -5.17 -13.58
N ILE A 334 2.68 -3.87 -13.82
CA ILE A 334 3.23 -3.33 -15.07
C ILE A 334 4.59 -2.66 -14.79
N PRO A 335 5.72 -3.27 -15.19
CA PRO A 335 7.01 -2.62 -15.14
C PRO A 335 7.17 -1.69 -16.35
N THR A 336 7.64 -0.46 -16.11
CA THR A 336 8.18 0.43 -17.14
C THR A 336 9.69 0.52 -16.96
N VAL A 337 10.46 0.38 -18.03
CA VAL A 337 11.93 0.35 -18.00
C VAL A 337 12.49 1.45 -18.88
N ALA A 338 13.66 1.96 -18.50
CA ALA A 338 14.51 2.86 -19.29
C ALA A 338 15.97 2.66 -18.88
N SER A 339 16.92 3.12 -19.69
CA SER A 339 18.29 3.30 -19.18
C SER A 339 18.34 4.53 -18.25
N VAL A 340 19.25 4.53 -17.28
CA VAL A 340 19.47 5.69 -16.39
C VAL A 340 19.79 6.94 -17.21
N GLY A 341 20.67 6.82 -18.20
CA GLY A 341 21.05 7.92 -19.08
C GLY A 341 19.85 8.49 -19.84
N GLU A 342 19.04 7.62 -20.44
CA GLU A 342 17.83 8.03 -21.18
C GLU A 342 16.79 8.71 -20.28
N LEU A 343 16.53 8.14 -19.10
CA LEU A 343 15.56 8.72 -18.15
C LEU A 343 15.99 10.10 -17.64
N LEU A 344 17.29 10.27 -17.41
CA LEU A 344 17.83 11.50 -16.84
C LEU A 344 18.17 12.57 -17.89
N SER A 345 18.42 12.19 -19.15
CA SER A 345 18.63 13.13 -20.26
C SER A 345 17.32 13.79 -20.72
N HIS A 346 16.17 13.19 -20.43
CA HIS A 346 14.86 13.73 -20.76
C HIS A 346 14.18 14.40 -19.57
N ASP A 347 13.12 15.15 -19.87
CA ASP A 347 12.35 15.90 -18.89
C ASP A 347 11.25 15.05 -18.19
N LEU A 348 10.47 15.71 -17.32
CA LEU A 348 9.34 15.09 -16.64
C LEU A 348 8.27 14.60 -17.61
N SER A 349 8.04 15.30 -18.73
CA SER A 349 7.02 14.95 -19.71
C SER A 349 7.32 13.60 -20.35
N TRP A 350 8.56 13.38 -20.77
CA TRP A 350 8.98 12.10 -21.34
C TRP A 350 8.80 10.95 -20.35
N ALA A 351 9.32 11.08 -19.13
CA ALA A 351 9.23 10.01 -18.13
C ALA A 351 7.77 9.69 -17.77
N ALA A 352 6.93 10.72 -17.63
CA ALA A 352 5.51 10.54 -17.37
C ALA A 352 4.76 9.93 -18.56
N ASN A 353 5.18 10.23 -19.78
CA ASN A 353 4.65 9.62 -20.99
C ASN A 353 5.01 8.11 -21.07
N GLN A 354 6.21 7.69 -20.67
CA GLN A 354 6.56 6.26 -20.60
C GLN A 354 5.64 5.49 -19.65
N LEU A 355 5.35 6.05 -18.47
CA LEU A 355 4.38 5.47 -17.52
C LEU A 355 2.96 5.48 -18.11
N HIS A 356 2.60 6.55 -18.81
CA HIS A 356 1.29 6.73 -19.40
C HIS A 356 0.99 5.70 -20.49
N GLN A 357 1.90 5.52 -21.44
CA GLN A 357 1.76 4.56 -22.53
C GLN A 357 1.59 3.14 -22.01
N ASN A 358 2.36 2.75 -20.97
CA ASN A 358 2.23 1.43 -20.35
C ASN A 358 0.85 1.22 -19.69
N VAL A 359 0.33 2.23 -18.98
CA VAL A 359 -1.00 2.18 -18.35
C VAL A 359 -2.15 2.15 -19.37
N VAL A 360 -2.02 2.88 -20.49
CA VAL A 360 -3.02 2.90 -21.56
C VAL A 360 -3.03 1.58 -22.34
N ALA A 361 -1.85 1.04 -22.63
CA ALA A 361 -1.72 -0.24 -23.34
C ALA A 361 -2.30 -1.43 -22.54
N HIS A 362 -2.45 -1.30 -21.22
CA HIS A 362 -2.93 -2.37 -20.35
C HIS A 362 -4.47 -2.52 -20.35
N ASP A 363 -5.05 -2.75 -21.52
CA ASP A 363 -6.49 -2.93 -21.75
C ASP A 363 -7.02 -4.35 -21.44
N ASN A 364 -8.30 -4.64 -21.75
CA ASN A 364 -8.92 -5.96 -21.57
C ASN A 364 -8.09 -7.10 -22.19
N ALA A 365 -7.64 -6.91 -23.44
CA ALA A 365 -6.87 -7.92 -24.18
C ALA A 365 -5.51 -8.18 -23.51
N THR A 366 -4.85 -7.12 -23.06
CA THR A 366 -3.55 -7.21 -22.37
C THR A 366 -3.69 -7.86 -21.00
N VAL A 367 -4.74 -7.54 -20.23
CA VAL A 367 -5.03 -8.21 -18.95
C VAL A 367 -5.20 -9.72 -19.15
N ARG A 368 -6.02 -10.12 -20.14
CA ARG A 368 -6.26 -11.54 -20.46
C ARG A 368 -4.99 -12.25 -20.95
N ARG A 369 -4.15 -11.56 -21.71
CA ARG A 369 -2.83 -12.07 -22.09
C ARG A 369 -1.95 -12.31 -20.87
N GLY A 370 -1.91 -11.38 -19.93
CA GLY A 370 -1.17 -11.54 -18.67
C GLY A 370 -1.64 -12.75 -17.84
N VAL A 371 -2.94 -13.04 -17.84
CA VAL A 371 -3.47 -14.29 -17.25
C VAL A 371 -2.92 -15.51 -17.99
N LYS A 372 -3.04 -15.56 -19.32
CA LYS A 372 -2.56 -16.68 -20.14
C LYS A 372 -1.04 -16.88 -20.02
N ASP A 373 -0.27 -15.81 -19.96
CA ASP A 373 1.18 -15.86 -19.79
C ASP A 373 1.55 -16.45 -18.43
N TRP A 374 0.79 -16.10 -17.38
CA TRP A 374 0.93 -16.74 -16.07
C TRP A 374 0.50 -18.21 -16.10
N GLU A 375 -0.57 -18.57 -16.80
CA GLU A 375 -1.01 -19.97 -16.95
C GLU A 375 0.05 -20.84 -17.65
N ASN A 376 0.75 -20.29 -18.65
CA ASN A 376 1.83 -20.99 -19.34
C ASN A 376 3.09 -21.14 -18.47
N GLN A 377 3.34 -20.19 -17.56
CA GLN A 377 4.51 -20.21 -16.68
C GLN A 377 4.14 -19.70 -15.27
N PRO A 378 3.43 -20.52 -14.47
CA PRO A 378 2.96 -20.11 -13.16
C PRO A 378 4.13 -19.81 -12.25
N LYS A 379 4.11 -18.62 -11.63
CA LYS A 379 5.19 -18.16 -10.76
C LYS A 379 4.71 -17.28 -9.63
N LEU A 380 5.50 -17.30 -8.57
CA LEU A 380 5.39 -16.41 -7.43
C LEU A 380 5.81 -14.98 -7.82
N PHE A 381 5.38 -14.00 -7.04
CA PHE A 381 5.71 -12.61 -7.30
C PHE A 381 7.14 -12.28 -6.82
N PRO A 382 8.02 -11.77 -7.69
CA PRO A 382 9.36 -11.35 -7.32
C PRO A 382 9.31 -9.93 -6.72
N LEU A 383 9.05 -9.86 -5.41
CA LEU A 383 9.03 -8.62 -4.64
C LEU A 383 10.45 -8.26 -4.17
N GLY A 384 10.82 -7.00 -4.28
CA GLY A 384 12.13 -6.51 -3.84
C GLY A 384 12.79 -5.60 -4.86
N ASN A 385 14.06 -5.31 -4.61
CA ASN A 385 14.92 -4.51 -5.49
C ASN A 385 16.20 -5.27 -5.84
N PHE A 386 16.04 -6.45 -6.45
CA PHE A 386 17.14 -7.39 -6.72
C PHE A 386 18.20 -6.85 -7.70
N ASP A 387 17.88 -5.83 -8.50
CA ASP A 387 18.81 -5.20 -9.44
C ASP A 387 19.37 -3.84 -8.95
N GLY A 388 19.00 -3.44 -7.73
CA GLY A 388 19.35 -2.16 -7.11
C GLY A 388 18.65 -0.93 -7.68
N ALA A 389 18.00 -1.04 -8.86
CA ALA A 389 17.48 0.08 -9.63
C ALA A 389 15.95 0.04 -9.82
N MET A 390 15.26 -0.87 -9.14
CA MET A 390 13.80 -0.98 -9.16
C MET A 390 13.15 -0.04 -8.13
N ILE A 391 12.00 0.49 -8.51
CA ILE A 391 11.04 1.16 -7.63
C ILE A 391 9.70 0.46 -7.79
N THR A 392 9.06 0.10 -6.68
CA THR A 392 7.72 -0.49 -6.70
C THR A 392 6.72 0.45 -6.03
N MET A 393 5.85 1.05 -6.85
CA MET A 393 4.73 1.86 -6.39
C MET A 393 3.56 0.95 -6.02
N GLY A 394 3.31 0.84 -4.71
CA GLY A 394 2.11 0.22 -4.16
C GLY A 394 1.09 1.26 -3.67
N SER A 395 -0.08 0.76 -3.28
CA SER A 395 -1.18 1.60 -2.80
C SER A 395 -1.70 2.58 -3.88
N SER A 396 -2.66 3.43 -3.50
CA SER A 396 -3.21 4.48 -4.36
C SER A 396 -3.78 5.59 -3.49
N PRO A 397 -3.58 6.87 -3.85
CA PRO A 397 -4.22 7.98 -3.15
C PRO A 397 -5.75 7.99 -3.30
N ARG A 398 -6.29 7.17 -4.21
CA ARG A 398 -7.75 7.00 -4.38
C ARG A 398 -8.39 6.07 -3.36
N PHE A 399 -7.60 5.34 -2.58
CA PHE A 399 -8.18 4.50 -1.54
C PHE A 399 -8.77 5.37 -0.43
N PRO A 400 -9.98 5.06 0.06
CA PRO A 400 -10.67 5.87 1.06
C PRO A 400 -10.09 5.63 2.47
N MET A 401 -8.83 5.98 2.68
CA MET A 401 -8.11 5.68 3.92
C MET A 401 -8.58 6.56 5.09
N TYR A 402 -8.90 7.82 4.83
CA TYR A 402 -9.42 8.74 5.85
C TYR A 402 -10.94 8.61 6.09
N ASN A 403 -11.61 7.70 5.37
CA ASN A 403 -13.00 7.33 5.68
C ASN A 403 -13.09 6.41 6.91
N ASN A 404 -11.95 5.97 7.46
CA ASN A 404 -11.86 5.18 8.69
C ASN A 404 -12.15 6.03 9.94
N ASP A 405 -13.31 6.68 9.97
CA ASP A 405 -13.88 7.32 11.16
C ASP A 405 -14.73 6.29 11.90
N PHE A 406 -14.20 5.81 13.03
CA PHE A 406 -14.86 4.82 13.88
C PHE A 406 -15.98 5.41 14.76
N GLY A 407 -16.27 6.72 14.62
CA GLY A 407 -17.31 7.43 15.35
C GLY A 407 -16.81 8.58 16.24
N TRP A 408 -15.49 8.73 16.38
CA TRP A 408 -14.87 9.79 17.20
C TRP A 408 -13.90 10.67 16.41
N GLY A 409 -14.05 10.70 15.08
CA GLY A 409 -13.33 11.62 14.21
C GLY A 409 -12.44 10.89 13.19
N PRO A 410 -12.06 11.59 12.12
CA PRO A 410 -11.23 11.01 11.06
C PRO A 410 -9.80 10.72 11.55
N PRO A 411 -9.07 9.82 10.86
CA PRO A 411 -7.67 9.58 11.15
C PRO A 411 -6.81 10.86 11.12
N ILE A 412 -5.88 10.95 12.05
CA ILE A 412 -4.81 11.96 12.10
C ILE A 412 -3.70 11.60 11.10
N ALA A 413 -3.41 10.31 10.94
CA ALA A 413 -2.38 9.83 10.02
C ALA A 413 -2.66 8.38 9.60
N VAL A 414 -2.24 8.03 8.38
CA VAL A 414 -2.18 6.66 7.90
C VAL A 414 -0.73 6.19 7.92
N ARG A 415 -0.47 4.99 8.45
CA ARG A 415 0.88 4.39 8.52
C ARG A 415 0.84 2.91 8.15
N SER A 416 2.02 2.38 7.86
CA SER A 416 2.21 0.96 7.59
C SER A 416 3.24 0.34 8.54
N GLY A 417 3.20 -0.99 8.63
CA GLY A 417 4.11 -1.77 9.47
C GLY A 417 5.40 -2.16 8.74
N LYS A 418 6.10 -3.15 9.29
CA LYS A 418 7.37 -3.67 8.72
C LYS A 418 7.18 -4.46 7.43
N ALA A 419 5.97 -4.95 7.19
CA ALA A 419 5.75 -5.89 6.11
C ALA A 419 6.02 -5.29 4.72
N ASN A 420 6.65 -6.09 3.85
CA ASN A 420 6.94 -5.79 2.45
C ASN A 420 7.81 -4.53 2.26
N LYS A 421 8.70 -4.22 3.22
CA LYS A 421 9.63 -3.09 3.18
C LYS A 421 10.99 -3.53 2.62
N PHE A 422 11.44 -2.83 1.59
CA PHE A 422 12.73 -3.01 0.90
C PHE A 422 13.12 -1.68 0.24
N ASP A 423 14.38 -1.52 -0.17
CA ASP A 423 14.83 -0.31 -0.88
C ASP A 423 14.03 -0.08 -2.18
N GLY A 424 13.45 1.09 -2.35
CA GLY A 424 12.61 1.42 -3.52
C GLY A 424 11.15 1.02 -3.37
N LYS A 425 10.70 0.57 -2.18
CA LYS A 425 9.28 0.40 -1.88
C LYS A 425 8.63 1.75 -1.62
N ILE A 426 7.56 2.05 -2.36
CA ILE A 426 6.78 3.28 -2.20
C ILE A 426 5.32 2.94 -1.94
N SER A 427 4.67 3.64 -1.01
CA SER A 427 3.21 3.62 -0.86
C SER A 427 2.63 5.02 -1.04
N ALA A 428 1.64 5.17 -1.90
CA ALA A 428 0.89 6.42 -2.02
C ALA A 428 -0.36 6.42 -1.12
N PHE A 429 -0.53 7.49 -0.35
CA PHE A 429 -1.70 7.78 0.49
C PHE A 429 -2.33 9.10 0.05
N PRO A 430 -3.66 9.27 0.17
CA PRO A 430 -4.25 10.60 0.10
C PRO A 430 -3.61 11.49 1.18
N GLY A 431 -3.42 12.78 0.90
CA GLY A 431 -3.09 13.72 1.96
C GLY A 431 -4.28 13.86 2.93
N ARG A 432 -3.98 14.15 4.20
CA ARG A 432 -5.00 14.22 5.26
C ARG A 432 -6.14 15.19 4.95
N ASP A 433 -5.82 16.32 4.32
CA ASP A 433 -6.78 17.40 4.11
C ASP A 433 -7.77 17.11 2.97
N GLY A 434 -7.58 16.02 2.22
CA GLY A 434 -8.54 15.55 1.20
C GLY A 434 -8.69 16.49 0.00
N ASP A 435 -7.81 17.48 -0.15
CA ASP A 435 -7.83 18.51 -1.19
C ASP A 435 -7.24 18.03 -2.53
N GLY A 436 -6.75 16.78 -2.59
CA GLY A 436 -6.03 16.23 -3.73
C GLY A 436 -4.50 16.26 -3.56
N SER A 437 -4.01 16.65 -2.38
CA SER A 437 -2.64 16.35 -1.95
C SER A 437 -2.40 14.84 -1.80
N VAL A 438 -1.12 14.45 -1.85
CA VAL A 438 -0.67 13.07 -1.76
C VAL A 438 0.52 12.97 -0.82
N ASP A 439 0.47 12.01 0.09
CA ASP A 439 1.60 11.61 0.91
C ASP A 439 2.24 10.37 0.29
N LEU A 440 3.55 10.42 0.03
CA LEU A 440 4.32 9.25 -0.36
C LEU A 440 5.11 8.75 0.83
N GLU A 441 4.85 7.52 1.23
CA GLU A 441 5.72 6.77 2.14
C GLU A 441 6.86 6.17 1.30
N VAL A 442 8.03 6.79 1.38
CA VAL A 442 9.23 6.48 0.61
C VAL A 442 10.19 5.68 1.48
N VAL A 443 10.53 4.46 1.05
CA VAL A 443 11.47 3.57 1.72
C VAL A 443 12.69 3.39 0.84
N LEU A 444 13.85 3.85 1.30
CA LEU A 444 15.10 3.80 0.55
C LEU A 444 16.28 3.44 1.45
N ALA A 445 17.36 2.96 0.85
CA ALA A 445 18.66 2.88 1.51
C ALA A 445 19.08 4.25 2.06
N PRO A 446 19.77 4.33 3.22
CA PRO A 446 20.13 5.58 3.86
C PRO A 446 20.85 6.58 2.95
N GLU A 447 21.84 6.14 2.15
CA GLU A 447 22.57 7.06 1.26
C GLU A 447 21.66 7.59 0.14
N THR A 448 20.79 6.75 -0.42
CA THR A 448 19.85 7.14 -1.47
C THR A 448 18.83 8.14 -0.93
N MET A 449 18.29 7.92 0.28
CA MET A 449 17.38 8.86 0.91
C MET A 449 18.06 10.23 1.15
N ALA A 450 19.28 10.22 1.69
CA ALA A 450 20.03 11.46 1.93
C ALA A 450 20.31 12.22 0.62
N CYS A 451 20.65 11.52 -0.46
CA CYS A 451 20.83 12.15 -1.77
C CYS A 451 19.52 12.70 -2.35
N LEU A 452 18.39 12.01 -2.15
CA LEU A 452 17.07 12.47 -2.61
C LEU A 452 16.62 13.74 -1.87
N GLU A 453 16.88 13.83 -0.56
CA GLU A 453 16.59 15.02 0.25
C GLU A 453 17.42 16.25 -0.16
N LEU A 454 18.54 16.05 -0.84
CA LEU A 454 19.39 17.12 -1.40
C LEU A 454 19.10 17.42 -2.87
N ASP A 455 18.25 16.62 -3.53
CA ASP A 455 17.93 16.78 -4.95
C ASP A 455 16.98 17.96 -5.15
N GLN A 456 17.52 19.10 -5.60
CA GLN A 456 16.75 20.34 -5.77
C GLN A 456 15.57 20.18 -6.74
N GLU A 457 15.73 19.38 -7.80
CA GLU A 457 14.64 19.14 -8.74
C GLU A 457 13.51 18.37 -8.06
N PHE A 458 13.81 17.37 -7.23
CA PHE A 458 12.82 16.63 -6.48
C PHE A 458 12.13 17.51 -5.43
N MET A 459 12.94 18.18 -4.60
CA MET A 459 12.50 18.92 -3.42
C MET A 459 11.70 20.18 -3.75
N GLN A 460 11.81 20.76 -4.96
CA GLN A 460 11.02 21.94 -5.35
C GLN A 460 9.48 21.72 -5.30
N TYR A 461 9.03 20.46 -5.32
CA TYR A 461 7.60 20.10 -5.27
C TYR A 461 7.18 19.51 -3.92
N VAL A 462 8.12 19.31 -2.99
CA VAL A 462 7.84 18.78 -1.65
C VAL A 462 7.43 19.94 -0.74
N SER A 463 6.43 19.72 0.12
CA SER A 463 5.85 20.74 1.01
C SER A 463 5.98 20.37 2.48
#